data_AF-A0A525JB76-F1
#
_entry.id   AF-A0A525JB76-F1
#
_cell.length_a   1.000
_cell.length_b   1.000
_cell.length_c   1.000
_cell.angle_alpha   90.00
_cell.angle_beta   90.00
_cell.angle_gamma   90.00
#
_symmetry.space_group_name_H-M   'P 1'
#
loop_
_entity.id
_entity.type
_entity.pdbx_description
1 polymer ?
#
loop_
_entity_poly.entity_id
_entity_poly.type
_entity_poly.pdbx_seq_one_letter_code
_entity_poly.pdbx_strand_id
1 'polypeptide(L)'
;MLRIGYLRLRPAEFGGDLAAEAARLGALGCQAVRTESLAGRGGDPVLNAILDDLGAGDELVVARLDQLGDSGLAMLQVLQRLEERGAALQVLDPALSSRGPGGPALRAALEAVAALEPLTAAKPRRAAAAQEIRDLQRAGVGPVEIARRLGVSRMTVWRKLKALERCA
;
A
#
# COMPACT_ATOMS: atom_id res chain seq x y z
N MET A 1 15.83 -2.04 -20.58
CA MET A 1 15.63 -2.25 -19.14
C MET A 1 14.86 -1.05 -18.60
N LEU A 2 13.59 -1.28 -18.29
CA LEU A 2 12.70 -0.29 -17.70
C LEU A 2 12.92 -0.28 -16.18
N ARG A 3 13.03 0.91 -15.58
CA ARG A 3 13.03 1.07 -14.12
C ARG A 3 11.81 1.89 -13.72
N ILE A 4 10.88 1.28 -13.03
CA ILE A 4 9.67 1.95 -12.52
C ILE A 4 9.83 2.17 -11.03
N GLY A 5 9.75 3.43 -10.61
CA GLY A 5 9.62 3.80 -9.21
C GLY A 5 8.17 3.63 -8.76
N TYR A 6 7.96 3.09 -7.56
CA TYR A 6 6.65 2.96 -6.95
C TYR A 6 6.62 3.59 -5.57
N LEU A 7 5.53 4.30 -5.26
CA LEU A 7 5.30 5.00 -4.00
C LEU A 7 3.88 4.73 -3.49
N ARG A 8 3.77 4.13 -2.30
CA ARG A 8 2.48 3.90 -1.62
C ARG A 8 2.27 4.95 -0.53
N LEU A 9 1.18 5.70 -0.61
CA LEU A 9 0.83 6.78 0.32
C LEU A 9 -0.17 6.33 1.36
N ARG A 10 0.23 6.43 2.63
CA ARG A 10 -0.67 6.19 3.76
C ARG A 10 -1.43 7.45 4.14
N PRO A 11 -2.60 7.31 4.79
CA PRO A 11 -3.38 8.48 5.18
C PRO A 11 -2.67 9.48 6.10
N ALA A 12 -1.71 9.00 6.89
CA ALA A 12 -0.86 9.85 7.75
C ALA A 12 0.19 10.66 6.96
N GLU A 13 0.46 10.28 5.70
CA GLU A 13 1.47 10.89 4.83
C GLU A 13 0.83 11.85 3.81
N PHE A 14 -0.51 12.00 3.84
CA PHE A 14 -1.21 13.02 3.06
C PHE A 14 -0.79 14.42 3.54
N GLY A 15 0.01 15.10 2.73
CA GLY A 15 0.55 16.43 3.03
C GLY A 15 2.08 16.46 3.22
N GLY A 16 2.76 15.31 3.20
CA GLY A 16 4.22 15.25 3.08
C GLY A 16 4.70 15.67 1.68
N ASP A 17 6.01 15.91 1.54
CA ASP A 17 6.62 16.30 0.27
C ASP A 17 6.78 15.10 -0.67
N LEU A 18 5.64 14.69 -1.23
CA LEU A 18 5.51 13.71 -2.30
C LEU A 18 6.40 14.00 -3.49
N ALA A 19 6.61 15.28 -3.80
CA ALA A 19 7.44 15.69 -4.91
C ALA A 19 8.91 15.40 -4.62
N ALA A 20 9.38 15.61 -3.39
CA ALA A 20 10.74 15.26 -3.00
C ALA A 20 11.03 13.76 -3.08
N GLU A 21 10.10 12.90 -2.63
CA GLU A 21 10.31 11.45 -2.66
C GLU A 21 10.22 10.89 -4.09
N ALA A 22 9.29 11.41 -4.90
CA ALA A 22 9.23 11.08 -6.33
C ALA A 22 10.49 11.58 -7.07
N ALA A 23 11.00 12.76 -6.73
CA ALA A 23 12.23 13.30 -7.30
C ALA A 23 13.46 12.47 -6.92
N ARG A 24 13.52 11.92 -5.71
CA ARG A 24 14.58 10.99 -5.29
C ARG A 24 14.57 9.71 -6.14
N LEU A 25 13.39 9.13 -6.38
CA LEU A 25 13.25 7.97 -7.26
C LEU A 25 13.64 8.31 -8.71
N GLY A 26 13.23 9.48 -9.21
CA GLY A 26 13.65 9.98 -10.52
C GLY A 26 15.17 10.15 -10.64
N ALA A 27 15.82 10.70 -9.61
CA ALA A 27 17.27 10.88 -9.58
C ALA A 27 18.07 9.55 -9.60
N LEU A 28 17.42 8.43 -9.25
CA LEU A 28 17.99 7.09 -9.28
C LEU A 28 17.81 6.37 -10.63
N GLY A 29 17.36 7.09 -11.66
CA GLY A 29 17.19 6.57 -13.01
C GLY A 29 15.88 5.83 -13.22
N CYS A 30 14.86 6.05 -12.37
CA CYS A 30 13.51 5.59 -12.64
C CYS A 30 12.91 6.41 -13.80
N GLN A 31 12.48 5.72 -14.85
CA GLN A 31 11.91 6.33 -16.06
C GLN A 31 10.49 6.82 -15.83
N ALA A 32 9.77 6.17 -14.92
CA ALA A 32 8.45 6.57 -14.46
C ALA A 32 8.36 6.33 -12.95
N VAL A 33 7.70 7.23 -12.23
CA VAL A 33 7.35 7.04 -10.82
C VAL A 33 5.83 7.02 -10.73
N ARG A 34 5.27 5.91 -10.26
CA ARG A 34 3.82 5.74 -10.06
C ARG A 34 3.48 5.80 -8.58
N THR A 35 2.42 6.52 -8.24
CA THR A 35 1.97 6.71 -6.86
C THR A 35 0.61 6.04 -6.63
N GLU A 36 0.47 5.37 -5.50
CA GLU A 36 -0.74 4.69 -5.05
C GLU A 36 -1.25 5.37 -3.78
N SER A 37 -2.52 5.81 -3.78
CA SER A 37 -3.15 6.43 -2.62
C SER A 37 -4.11 5.48 -1.94
N LEU A 38 -3.89 5.20 -0.65
CA LEU A 38 -4.77 4.35 0.16
C LEU A 38 -6.11 5.01 0.54
N ALA A 39 -6.44 6.18 -0.02
CA ALA A 39 -7.68 6.91 0.27
C ALA A 39 -8.96 6.26 -0.31
N GLY A 40 -8.85 5.19 -1.10
CA GLY A 40 -9.95 4.61 -1.89
C GLY A 40 -10.06 3.08 -1.83
N ARG A 41 -11.14 2.53 -2.40
CA ARG A 41 -11.56 1.11 -2.32
C ARG A 41 -10.37 0.14 -2.41
N GLY A 42 -10.23 -0.67 -1.37
CA GLY A 42 -9.05 -1.52 -1.14
C GLY A 42 -8.61 -2.38 -2.32
N GLY A 43 -7.31 -2.62 -2.33
CA GLY A 43 -6.53 -3.21 -3.42
C GLY A 43 -5.36 -2.27 -3.75
N ASP A 44 -4.36 -2.79 -4.46
CA ASP A 44 -3.19 -2.03 -4.92
C ASP A 44 -3.22 -1.94 -6.47
N PRO A 45 -4.22 -1.27 -7.10
CA PRO A 45 -4.39 -1.29 -8.56
C PRO A 45 -3.21 -0.71 -9.33
N VAL A 46 -2.53 0.30 -8.79
CA VAL A 46 -1.35 0.89 -9.44
C VAL A 46 -0.18 -0.09 -9.37
N LEU A 47 0.09 -0.68 -8.21
CA LEU A 47 1.11 -1.71 -8.08
C LEU A 47 0.83 -2.89 -9.01
N ASN A 48 -0.42 -3.37 -9.04
CA ASN A 48 -0.81 -4.48 -9.91
C ASN A 48 -0.59 -4.17 -11.40
N ALA A 49 -0.94 -2.96 -11.85
CA ALA A 49 -0.68 -2.54 -13.22
C ALA A 49 0.82 -2.47 -13.53
N ILE A 50 1.65 -1.99 -12.60
CA ILE A 50 3.11 -2.02 -12.78
C ILE A 50 3.60 -3.45 -12.92
N LEU A 51 3.16 -4.34 -12.04
CA LEU A 51 3.55 -5.75 -12.10
C LEU A 51 3.11 -6.40 -13.40
N ASP A 52 1.97 -6.01 -13.99
CA ASP A 52 1.52 -6.51 -15.29
C ASP A 52 2.33 -5.94 -16.47
N ASP A 53 2.79 -4.70 -16.37
CA ASP A 53 3.57 -4.01 -17.40
C ASP A 53 5.06 -4.45 -17.43
N LEU A 54 5.62 -4.88 -16.30
CA LEU A 54 7.03 -5.26 -16.18
C LEU A 54 7.34 -6.57 -16.91
N GLY A 55 8.45 -6.59 -17.65
CA GLY A 55 8.95 -7.76 -18.35
C GLY A 55 10.33 -8.22 -17.88
N ALA A 56 10.88 -9.20 -18.61
CA ALA A 56 12.18 -9.78 -18.32
C ALA A 56 13.30 -8.73 -18.40
N GLY A 57 14.07 -8.60 -17.33
CA GLY A 57 15.15 -7.63 -17.20
C GLY A 57 14.74 -6.26 -16.69
N ASP A 58 13.45 -5.99 -16.49
CA ASP A 58 12.97 -4.75 -15.90
C ASP A 58 13.08 -4.76 -14.37
N GLU A 59 12.88 -3.60 -13.74
CA GLU A 59 13.05 -3.43 -12.31
C GLU A 59 11.99 -2.52 -11.68
N LEU A 60 11.41 -3.00 -10.58
CA LEU A 60 10.58 -2.23 -9.67
C LEU A 60 11.48 -1.63 -8.58
N VAL A 61 11.46 -0.30 -8.43
CA VAL A 61 12.23 0.42 -7.43
C VAL A 61 11.28 1.00 -6.38
N VAL A 62 11.56 0.72 -5.11
CA VAL A 62 10.81 1.28 -3.96
C VAL A 62 11.78 1.86 -2.94
N ALA A 63 11.37 2.90 -2.24
CA ALA A 63 12.26 3.46 -1.20
C ALA A 63 12.43 2.48 -0.03
N ARG A 64 11.36 1.79 0.36
CA ARG A 64 11.33 0.83 1.48
C ARG A 64 10.44 -0.36 1.16
N LEU A 65 10.69 -1.50 1.80
CA LEU A 65 9.92 -2.74 1.63
C LEU A 65 8.43 -2.59 1.99
N ASP A 66 8.12 -1.78 2.99
CA ASP A 66 6.75 -1.56 3.48
C ASP A 66 5.86 -0.77 2.51
N GLN A 67 6.40 -0.33 1.38
CA GLN A 67 5.61 0.23 0.28
C GLN A 67 4.90 -0.86 -0.52
N LEU A 68 5.45 -2.08 -0.57
CA LEU A 68 4.89 -3.19 -1.37
C LEU A 68 3.63 -3.80 -0.75
N GLY A 69 3.43 -3.65 0.56
CA GLY A 69 2.32 -4.26 1.27
C GLY A 69 2.34 -3.96 2.77
N ASP A 70 1.22 -4.26 3.43
CA ASP A 70 1.07 -4.10 4.89
C ASP A 70 1.43 -5.38 5.68
N SER A 71 1.88 -6.45 5.00
CA SER A 71 2.26 -7.74 5.57
C SER A 71 3.42 -8.37 4.80
N GLY A 72 4.23 -9.19 5.48
CA GLY A 72 5.29 -9.98 4.87
C GLY A 72 4.77 -10.90 3.77
N LEU A 73 3.57 -11.46 3.93
CA LEU A 73 2.91 -12.25 2.89
C LEU A 73 2.63 -11.42 1.62
N ALA A 74 2.11 -10.20 1.77
CA ALA A 74 1.85 -9.32 0.62
C ALA A 74 3.15 -8.94 -0.11
N MET A 75 4.20 -8.61 0.64
CA MET A 75 5.53 -8.33 0.08
C MET A 75 6.11 -9.54 -0.67
N LEU A 76 5.97 -10.75 -0.10
CA LEU A 76 6.42 -11.99 -0.72
C LEU A 76 5.66 -12.29 -2.03
N GLN A 77 4.35 -12.04 -2.08
CA GLN A 77 3.55 -12.20 -3.30
C GLN A 77 4.02 -11.26 -4.42
N VAL A 78 4.36 -10.03 -4.09
CA VAL A 78 4.90 -9.07 -5.06
C VAL A 78 6.25 -9.55 -5.60
N LEU A 79 7.15 -10.02 -4.71
CA LEU A 79 8.44 -10.56 -5.12
C LEU A 79 8.28 -11.77 -6.05
N GLN A 80 7.38 -12.70 -5.73
CA GLN A 80 7.07 -13.85 -6.59
C GLN A 80 6.59 -13.43 -7.99
N ARG A 81 5.66 -12.47 -8.08
CA ARG A 81 5.17 -11.98 -9.38
C ARG A 81 6.24 -11.32 -10.24
N LEU A 82 7.21 -10.65 -9.62
CA LEU A 82 8.35 -10.07 -10.32
C LEU A 82 9.26 -11.17 -10.88
N GLU A 83 9.59 -12.16 -10.06
CA GLU A 83 10.45 -13.28 -10.47
C GLU A 83 9.81 -14.12 -11.59
N GLU A 84 8.51 -14.40 -11.51
CA GLU A 84 7.74 -15.10 -12.56
C GLU A 84 7.82 -14.37 -13.93
N ARG A 85 7.98 -13.05 -13.90
CA ARG A 85 8.12 -12.20 -15.09
C ARG A 85 9.57 -11.98 -15.52
N GLY A 86 10.53 -12.47 -14.75
CA GLY A 86 11.96 -12.17 -14.95
C GLY A 86 12.33 -10.73 -14.62
N ALA A 87 11.49 -10.02 -13.86
CA ALA A 87 11.76 -8.67 -13.36
C ALA A 87 12.44 -8.73 -11.97
N ALA A 88 13.08 -7.64 -11.58
CA ALA A 88 13.76 -7.50 -10.29
C ALA A 88 13.10 -6.46 -9.39
N LEU A 89 13.34 -6.59 -8.09
CA LEU A 89 13.00 -5.62 -7.05
C LEU A 89 14.27 -4.95 -6.57
N GLN A 90 14.24 -3.61 -6.48
CA GLN A 90 15.27 -2.80 -5.83
C GLN A 90 14.64 -2.00 -4.70
N VAL A 91 15.21 -2.14 -3.51
CA VAL A 91 14.88 -1.33 -2.32
C VAL A 91 16.04 -0.41 -2.05
N LEU A 92 15.75 0.84 -1.67
CA LEU A 92 16.77 1.85 -1.42
C LEU A 92 17.23 1.88 0.03
N ASP A 93 16.30 1.74 0.98
CA ASP A 93 16.57 1.79 2.40
C ASP A 93 15.82 0.67 3.17
N PRO A 94 16.54 -0.35 3.68
CA PRO A 94 17.95 -0.63 3.38
C PRO A 94 18.16 -1.01 1.91
N ALA A 95 19.38 -0.80 1.39
CA ALA A 95 19.73 -1.14 0.02
C ALA A 95 19.68 -2.67 -0.19
N LEU A 96 18.63 -3.14 -0.86
CA LEU A 96 18.38 -4.56 -1.12
C LEU A 96 18.03 -4.75 -2.60
N SER A 97 18.43 -5.88 -3.16
CA SER A 97 18.06 -6.25 -4.53
C SER A 97 17.64 -7.70 -4.59
N SER A 98 16.57 -7.99 -5.34
CA SER A 98 16.23 -9.37 -5.69
C SER A 98 17.08 -9.92 -6.84
N ARG A 99 17.92 -9.09 -7.46
CA ARG A 99 18.82 -9.51 -8.52
C ARG A 99 20.09 -10.16 -7.96
N GLY A 100 20.49 -11.26 -8.57
CA GLY A 100 21.75 -11.95 -8.25
C GLY A 100 21.71 -12.63 -6.87
N PRO A 101 22.86 -12.73 -6.17
CA PRO A 101 22.96 -13.54 -4.95
C PRO A 101 22.15 -13.01 -3.75
N GLY A 102 21.72 -11.74 -3.79
CA GLY A 102 20.87 -11.14 -2.73
C GLY A 102 19.40 -11.59 -2.76
N GLY A 103 18.91 -12.06 -3.92
CA GLY A 103 17.52 -12.46 -4.10
C GLY A 103 17.07 -13.61 -3.20
N PRO A 104 17.78 -14.75 -3.14
CA PRO A 104 17.44 -15.85 -2.26
C PRO A 104 17.39 -15.46 -0.78
N ALA A 105 18.29 -14.58 -0.33
CA ALA A 105 18.31 -14.11 1.05
C ALA A 105 17.11 -13.21 1.36
N LEU A 106 16.77 -12.28 0.45
CA LEU A 106 15.58 -11.43 0.58
C LEU A 106 14.30 -12.27 0.64
N ARG A 107 14.18 -13.26 -0.24
CA ARG A 107 13.07 -14.21 -0.26
C ARG A 107 12.94 -14.96 1.05
N ALA A 108 14.02 -15.58 1.53
CA ALA A 108 14.00 -16.33 2.78
C ALA A 108 13.62 -15.46 3.99
N ALA A 109 14.09 -14.20 4.01
CA ALA A 109 13.70 -13.24 5.05
C ALA A 109 12.19 -12.92 5.00
N LEU A 110 11.63 -12.66 3.82
CA LEU A 110 10.20 -12.41 3.66
C LEU A 110 9.35 -13.64 4.01
N GLU A 111 9.81 -14.85 3.65
CA GLU A 111 9.15 -16.10 4.03
C GLU A 111 9.15 -16.30 5.55
N ALA A 112 10.27 -16.01 6.23
CA ALA A 112 10.35 -16.06 7.69
C ALA A 112 9.42 -15.05 8.36
N VAL A 113 9.35 -13.82 7.84
CA VAL A 113 8.42 -12.79 8.35
C VAL A 113 6.98 -13.22 8.13
N ALA A 114 6.63 -13.70 6.94
CA ALA A 114 5.28 -14.17 6.62
C ALA A 114 4.83 -15.35 7.50
N ALA A 115 5.75 -16.24 7.89
CA ALA A 115 5.47 -17.35 8.78
C ALA A 115 5.26 -16.94 10.25
N LEU A 116 5.91 -15.85 10.68
CA LEU A 116 5.80 -15.31 12.04
C LEU A 116 4.62 -14.34 12.19
N GLU A 117 4.18 -13.72 11.11
CA GLU A 117 2.98 -12.90 11.12
C GLU A 117 1.76 -13.79 11.40
N PRO A 118 0.87 -13.37 12.33
CA PRO A 118 -0.35 -14.12 12.57
C PRO A 118 -1.15 -14.20 11.26
N LEU A 119 -1.69 -15.38 10.92
CA LEU A 119 -2.58 -15.62 9.77
C LEU A 119 -3.80 -14.65 9.72
N THR A 120 -4.02 -13.89 10.80
CA THR A 120 -5.02 -12.83 10.96
C THR A 120 -4.50 -11.41 10.65
N ALA A 121 -3.33 -11.26 10.02
CA ALA A 121 -2.79 -9.96 9.59
C ALA A 121 -3.52 -9.34 8.38
N ALA A 122 -4.59 -9.97 7.90
CA ALA A 122 -5.72 -9.18 7.41
C ALA A 122 -6.30 -8.43 8.61
N LYS A 123 -5.67 -7.30 9.00
CA LYS A 123 -6.30 -6.33 9.92
C LYS A 123 -7.74 -6.25 9.46
N PRO A 124 -8.75 -6.61 10.29
CA PRO A 124 -10.12 -6.42 9.90
C PRO A 124 -10.18 -4.97 9.45
N ARG A 125 -10.57 -4.71 8.19
CA ARG A 125 -10.80 -3.35 7.68
C ARG A 125 -11.47 -2.64 8.82
N ARG A 126 -10.80 -1.67 9.44
CA ARG A 126 -11.24 -1.10 10.72
C ARG A 126 -12.61 -0.54 10.44
N ALA A 127 -13.64 -1.32 10.74
CA ALA A 127 -14.99 -1.00 10.32
C ALA A 127 -15.34 0.10 11.30
N ALA A 128 -15.22 1.35 10.84
CA ALA A 128 -15.50 2.53 11.66
C ALA A 128 -16.69 2.22 12.57
N ALA A 129 -16.45 2.28 13.88
CA ALA A 129 -17.45 1.85 14.84
C ALA A 129 -18.68 2.72 14.62
N ALA A 130 -19.88 2.11 14.59
CA ALA A 130 -21.11 2.87 14.36
C ALA A 130 -21.23 4.01 15.40
N GLN A 131 -20.77 3.75 16.63
CA GLN A 131 -20.71 4.73 17.70
C GLN A 131 -19.77 5.90 17.40
N GLU A 132 -18.56 5.64 16.91
CA GLU A 132 -17.57 6.67 16.57
C GLU A 132 -18.05 7.59 15.44
N ILE A 133 -18.76 7.03 14.44
CA ILE A 133 -19.44 7.82 13.40
C ILE A 133 -20.55 8.70 14.02
N ARG A 134 -21.32 8.17 14.97
CA ARG A 134 -22.41 8.89 15.64
C ARG A 134 -21.89 10.03 16.52
N ASP A 135 -20.79 9.81 17.24
CA ASP A 135 -20.19 10.80 18.12
C ASP A 135 -19.61 11.97 17.31
N LEU A 136 -18.95 11.68 16.18
CA LEU A 136 -18.46 12.71 15.26
C LEU A 136 -19.60 13.49 14.59
N GLN A 137 -20.72 12.83 14.26
CA GLN A 137 -21.89 13.51 13.71
C GLN A 137 -22.54 14.43 14.77
N ARG A 138 -22.64 13.99 16.03
CA ARG A 138 -23.12 14.82 17.15
C ARG A 138 -22.21 16.01 17.43
N ALA A 139 -20.91 15.87 17.19
CA ALA A 139 -19.94 16.95 17.25
C ALA A 139 -20.03 17.93 16.05
N GLY A 140 -21.00 17.76 15.14
CA GLY A 140 -21.23 18.65 14.01
C GLY A 140 -20.35 18.39 12.79
N VAL A 141 -19.58 17.30 12.77
CA VAL A 141 -18.73 16.95 11.63
C VAL A 141 -19.60 16.38 10.50
N GLY A 142 -19.48 16.96 9.31
CA GLY A 142 -20.24 16.51 8.14
C GLY A 142 -19.86 15.08 7.70
N PRO A 143 -20.78 14.27 7.14
CA PRO A 143 -20.54 12.87 6.75
C PRO A 143 -19.36 12.65 5.80
N VAL A 144 -19.04 13.65 4.96
CA VAL A 144 -17.89 13.63 4.04
C VAL A 144 -16.57 13.74 4.80
N GLU A 145 -16.52 14.62 5.80
CA GLU A 145 -15.33 14.83 6.63
C GLU A 145 -15.13 13.65 7.61
N ILE A 146 -16.22 13.07 8.11
CA ILE A 146 -16.18 11.81 8.90
C ILE A 146 -15.57 10.68 8.07
N ALA A 147 -16.02 10.52 6.82
CA ALA A 147 -15.48 9.52 5.90
C ALA A 147 -13.96 9.71 5.68
N ARG A 148 -13.52 10.95 5.51
CA ARG A 148 -12.10 11.31 5.34
C ARG A 148 -11.28 11.01 6.61
N ARG A 149 -11.75 11.42 7.78
CA ARG A 149 -11.07 11.22 9.07
C ARG A 149 -10.94 9.76 9.47
N LEU A 150 -11.98 8.97 9.20
CA LEU A 150 -12.02 7.55 9.57
C LEU A 150 -11.48 6.61 8.49
N GLY A 151 -11.08 7.14 7.33
CA GLY A 151 -10.56 6.33 6.21
C GLY A 151 -11.59 5.34 5.66
N VAL A 152 -12.88 5.70 5.67
CA VAL A 152 -13.98 4.85 5.17
C VAL A 152 -14.75 5.54 4.04
N SER A 153 -15.45 4.78 3.21
CA SER A 153 -16.29 5.39 2.16
C SER A 153 -17.44 6.22 2.74
N ARG A 154 -17.83 7.30 2.07
CA ARG A 154 -19.05 8.08 2.41
C ARG A 154 -20.27 7.17 2.54
N MET A 155 -20.37 6.15 1.68
CA MET A 155 -21.46 5.18 1.69
C MET A 155 -21.47 4.31 2.95
N THR A 156 -20.30 4.02 3.53
CA THR A 156 -20.17 3.31 4.82
C THR A 156 -20.71 4.16 5.96
N VAL A 157 -20.42 5.46 5.97
CA VAL A 157 -20.95 6.42 6.95
C VAL A 157 -22.47 6.49 6.86
N TRP A 158 -23.02 6.74 5.68
CA TRP A 158 -24.48 6.81 5.46
C TRP A 158 -25.20 5.51 5.84
N ARG A 159 -24.64 4.34 5.50
CA ARG A 159 -25.24 3.05 5.83
C ARG A 159 -25.31 2.81 7.35
N LYS A 160 -24.27 3.21 8.08
CA LYS A 160 -24.20 3.05 9.54
C LYS A 160 -25.09 4.04 10.26
N LEU A 161 -25.15 5.30 9.81
CA LEU A 161 -26.09 6.29 10.33
C LEU A 161 -27.54 5.85 10.14
N LYS A 162 -27.90 5.41 8.92
CA LYS A 162 -29.23 4.88 8.63
C LYS A 162 -29.58 3.62 9.42
N ALA A 163 -28.60 2.76 9.72
CA ALA A 163 -28.84 1.58 10.55
C ALA A 163 -29.11 1.97 12.02
N LEU A 164 -28.41 2.98 12.54
CA LEU A 164 -28.59 3.49 13.90
C LEU A 164 -29.93 4.23 14.08
N GLU A 165 -30.43 4.90 13.04
CA GLU A 165 -31.75 5.54 13.02
C GLU A 165 -32.90 4.53 13.03
N ARG A 166 -32.69 3.31 12.53
CA ARG A 166 -33.70 2.25 12.49
C ARG A 166 -33.77 1.42 13.78
N CYS A 167 -32.77 1.54 14.65
CA CYS A 167 -32.68 0.82 15.91
C CYS A 167 -32.89 1.73 17.14
N ALA A 168 -33.13 3.02 16.93
CA ALA A 168 -33.50 4.00 17.94
C ALA A 168 -35.01 4.24 17.90
#